data_AF-A0A5C8PDW9-F1
#
_entry.id   AF-A0A5C8PDW9-F1
#
_cell.length_a   1.000
_cell.length_b   1.000
_cell.length_c   1.000
_cell.angle_alpha   90.00
_cell.angle_beta   90.00
_cell.angle_gamma   90.00
#
_symmetry.space_group_name_H-M   'P 1'
#
loop_
_entity.id
_entity.type
_entity.pdbx_description
1 polymer ?
#
loop_
_entity_poly.entity_id
_entity_poly.type
_entity_poly.pdbx_seq_one_letter_code
_entity_poly.pdbx_strand_id
1 'polypeptide(L)'
;MGGRMADLAALALGAGAVTSHGAARAGLRAARRESVLRAIDAHGGDPELSAASVAARLGVTPRYVHLLLEETGQTFSQHLLARRLDRALWLLRDQRQGHLRIGDIAGEAGFADLSYFNRSFRRRFGDTPSAVRARLRNLS
;
A
#
# COMPACT_ATOMS: atom_id res chain seq x y z
N MET A 1 -58.27 10.93 -33.25
CA MET A 1 -57.65 11.91 -32.34
C MET A 1 -57.67 11.31 -30.94
N GLY A 2 -56.61 11.00 -30.22
CA GLY A 2 -55.18 11.08 -30.46
C GLY A 2 -54.48 10.10 -29.51
N GLY A 3 -53.47 9.39 -30.03
CA GLY A 3 -52.55 8.62 -29.23
C GLY A 3 -51.39 9.50 -28.74
N ARG A 4 -50.88 9.20 -27.54
CA ARG A 4 -49.52 9.45 -26.99
C ARG A 4 -49.60 9.74 -25.49
N MET A 5 -49.74 8.72 -24.65
CA MET A 5 -49.51 8.83 -23.19
C MET A 5 -49.04 7.49 -22.61
N ALA A 6 -47.91 6.94 -23.08
CA ALA A 6 -47.34 5.72 -22.50
C ALA A 6 -45.81 5.64 -22.52
N ASP A 7 -45.09 6.78 -22.56
CA ASP A 7 -43.61 6.76 -22.72
C ASP A 7 -42.82 7.47 -21.60
N LEU A 8 -43.39 7.61 -20.39
CA LEU A 8 -42.66 8.22 -19.26
C LEU A 8 -42.42 7.30 -18.06
N ALA A 9 -43.01 6.10 -18.01
CA ALA A 9 -42.79 5.16 -16.90
C ALA A 9 -41.51 4.30 -17.07
N ALA A 10 -40.98 4.16 -18.29
CA ALA A 10 -39.81 3.32 -18.57
C ALA A 10 -38.47 3.95 -18.14
N LEU A 11 -38.40 5.29 -17.98
CA LEU A 11 -37.12 5.98 -17.69
C LEU A 11 -36.77 5.98 -16.18
N ALA A 12 -37.74 5.84 -15.29
CA ALA A 12 -37.54 5.93 -13.85
C ALA A 12 -37.00 4.62 -13.22
N LEU A 13 -37.28 3.47 -13.82
CA LEU A 13 -36.79 2.17 -13.34
C LEU A 13 -35.33 1.89 -13.75
N GLY A 14 -34.84 2.54 -14.82
CA GLY A 14 -33.45 2.40 -15.26
C GLY A 14 -32.44 3.21 -14.43
N ALA A 15 -32.80 4.41 -13.99
CA ALA A 15 -31.87 5.31 -13.28
C ALA A 15 -31.49 4.82 -11.87
N GLY A 16 -32.42 4.22 -11.12
CA GLY A 16 -32.15 3.67 -9.78
C GLY A 16 -31.34 2.36 -9.79
N ALA A 17 -31.59 1.49 -10.76
CA ALA A 17 -30.85 0.23 -10.89
C ALA A 17 -29.40 0.45 -11.37
N VAL A 18 -29.18 1.36 -12.33
CA VAL A 18 -27.85 1.67 -12.88
C VAL A 18 -26.97 2.37 -11.83
N THR A 19 -27.54 3.26 -11.02
CA THR A 19 -26.80 3.94 -9.92
C THR A 19 -26.46 2.97 -8.78
N SER A 20 -27.38 2.07 -8.39
CA SER A 20 -27.12 1.06 -7.36
C SER A 20 -26.03 0.05 -7.75
N HIS A 21 -26.01 -0.40 -9.02
CA HIS A 21 -24.99 -1.33 -9.52
C HIS A 21 -23.60 -0.67 -9.60
N GLY A 22 -23.54 0.60 -10.02
CA GLY A 22 -22.30 1.39 -10.04
C GLY A 22 -21.71 1.59 -8.65
N ALA A 23 -22.54 1.98 -7.67
CA ALA A 23 -22.13 2.15 -6.28
C ALA A 23 -21.63 0.84 -5.64
N ALA A 24 -22.34 -0.28 -5.87
CA ALA A 24 -21.92 -1.59 -5.38
C ALA A 24 -20.56 -2.01 -5.96
N ARG A 25 -20.35 -1.79 -7.26
CA ARG A 25 -19.07 -2.10 -7.94
C ARG A 25 -17.93 -1.22 -7.43
N ALA A 26 -18.17 0.07 -7.21
CA ALA A 26 -17.20 0.99 -6.62
C ALA A 26 -16.82 0.58 -5.19
N GLY A 27 -17.81 0.18 -4.37
CA GLY A 27 -17.58 -0.33 -3.01
C GLY A 27 -16.73 -1.60 -2.98
N LEU A 28 -17.03 -2.57 -3.86
CA LEU A 28 -16.22 -3.78 -4.00
C LEU A 28 -14.78 -3.45 -4.42
N ARG A 29 -14.60 -2.54 -5.37
CA ARG A 29 -13.28 -2.12 -5.84
C ARG A 29 -12.48 -1.45 -4.72
N ALA A 30 -13.09 -0.56 -3.93
CA ALA A 30 -12.47 0.05 -2.78
C ALA A 30 -12.08 -0.99 -1.71
N ALA A 31 -12.94 -1.96 -1.41
CA ALA A 31 -12.65 -3.04 -0.46
C ALA A 31 -11.50 -3.95 -0.93
N ARG A 32 -11.40 -4.20 -2.24
CA ARG A 32 -10.27 -4.96 -2.83
C ARG A 32 -8.97 -4.18 -2.75
N ARG A 33 -8.99 -2.88 -3.07
CA ARG A 33 -7.83 -1.99 -2.90
C ARG A 33 -7.34 -1.97 -1.45
N GLU A 34 -8.26 -1.80 -0.51
CA GLU A 34 -7.93 -1.82 0.92
C GLU A 34 -7.32 -3.17 1.34
N SER A 35 -7.81 -4.29 0.78
CA SER A 35 -7.23 -5.61 1.05
C SER A 35 -5.79 -5.74 0.51
N VAL A 36 -5.47 -5.11 -0.62
CA VAL A 36 -4.09 -5.02 -1.13
C VAL A 36 -3.22 -4.22 -0.16
N LEU A 37 -3.67 -3.03 0.27
CA LEU A 37 -2.92 -2.19 1.19
C LEU A 37 -2.65 -2.90 2.52
N ARG A 38 -3.66 -3.56 3.08
CA ARG A 38 -3.49 -4.40 4.29
C ARG A 38 -2.49 -5.53 4.10
N ALA A 39 -2.43 -6.15 2.92
CA ALA A 39 -1.44 -7.18 2.64
C ALA A 39 -0.01 -6.61 2.61
N ILE A 40 0.18 -5.40 2.05
CA ILE A 40 1.47 -4.71 2.09
C ILE A 40 1.84 -4.35 3.53
N ASP A 41 0.88 -3.87 4.30
CA ASP A 41 1.08 -3.46 5.69
C ASP A 41 1.49 -4.61 6.61
N ALA A 42 0.84 -5.77 6.46
CA ALA A 42 1.09 -6.95 7.27
C ALA A 42 2.36 -7.71 6.88
N HIS A 43 2.78 -7.64 5.62
CA HIS A 43 3.87 -8.46 5.09
C HIS A 43 5.03 -7.64 4.51
N GLY A 44 5.04 -6.31 4.69
CA GLY A 44 6.04 -5.45 4.06
C GLY A 44 7.49 -5.76 4.42
N GLY A 45 7.74 -6.38 5.58
CA GLY A 45 9.06 -6.85 5.99
C GLY A 45 9.54 -8.12 5.29
N ASP A 46 8.66 -8.86 4.62
CA ASP A 46 9.04 -10.03 3.82
C ASP A 46 9.78 -9.56 2.55
N PRO A 47 11.06 -9.97 2.34
CA PRO A 47 11.82 -9.63 1.15
C PRO A 47 11.13 -10.08 -0.16
N GLU A 48 10.42 -11.21 -0.13
CA GLU A 48 9.79 -11.85 -1.29
C GLU A 48 8.39 -11.30 -1.61
N LEU A 49 7.88 -10.36 -0.80
CA LEU A 49 6.58 -9.76 -1.04
C LEU A 49 6.57 -9.00 -2.38
N SER A 50 5.71 -9.47 -3.27
CA SER A 50 5.51 -8.93 -4.61
C SER A 50 4.04 -8.74 -4.94
N ALA A 51 3.72 -7.92 -5.96
CA ALA A 51 2.36 -7.78 -6.46
C ALA A 51 1.76 -9.13 -6.90
N ALA A 52 2.59 -10.04 -7.44
CA ALA A 52 2.19 -11.39 -7.81
C ALA A 52 1.81 -12.24 -6.58
N SER A 53 2.62 -12.22 -5.52
CA SER A 53 2.32 -12.94 -4.29
C SER A 53 1.03 -12.43 -3.62
N VAL A 54 0.79 -11.11 -3.61
CA VAL A 54 -0.43 -10.51 -3.07
C VAL A 54 -1.64 -10.87 -3.94
N ALA A 55 -1.48 -10.83 -5.26
CA ALA A 55 -2.52 -11.22 -6.20
C ALA A 55 -2.98 -12.67 -6.00
N ALA A 56 -2.02 -13.60 -5.86
CA ALA A 56 -2.28 -15.00 -5.59
C ALA A 56 -3.07 -15.19 -4.28
N ARG A 57 -2.69 -14.49 -3.21
CA ARG A 57 -3.39 -14.58 -1.90
C ARG A 57 -4.80 -14.01 -1.93
N LEU A 58 -5.06 -13.01 -2.79
CA LEU A 58 -6.36 -12.34 -2.89
C LEU A 58 -7.27 -12.94 -3.97
N GLY A 59 -6.79 -13.92 -4.75
CA GLY A 59 -7.53 -14.55 -5.84
C GLY A 59 -7.77 -13.60 -7.03
N VAL A 60 -6.80 -12.73 -7.33
CA VAL A 60 -6.89 -11.75 -8.43
C VAL A 60 -5.63 -11.81 -9.31
N THR A 61 -5.63 -11.08 -10.42
CA THR A 61 -4.44 -10.99 -11.28
C THR A 61 -3.48 -9.91 -10.77
N PRO A 62 -2.16 -10.02 -11.03
CA PRO A 62 -1.19 -8.97 -10.69
C PRO A 62 -1.53 -7.63 -11.36
N ARG A 63 -1.99 -7.67 -12.61
CA ARG A 63 -2.49 -6.48 -13.32
C ARG A 63 -3.60 -5.78 -12.55
N TYR A 64 -4.54 -6.53 -11.98
CA TYR A 64 -5.62 -5.94 -11.20
C TYR A 64 -5.12 -5.30 -9.90
N VAL A 65 -4.11 -5.86 -9.24
CA VAL A 65 -3.45 -5.23 -8.09
C VAL A 65 -2.89 -3.86 -8.46
N HIS A 66 -2.17 -3.75 -9.57
CA HIS A 66 -1.65 -2.45 -10.03
C HIS A 66 -2.77 -1.46 -10.34
N LEU A 67 -3.82 -1.89 -11.05
CA LEU A 67 -4.99 -1.06 -11.37
C LEU A 67 -5.74 -0.57 -10.11
N LEU A 68 -5.78 -1.36 -9.05
CA LEU A 68 -6.38 -0.95 -7.77
C LEU A 68 -5.53 0.12 -7.07
N LEU A 69 -4.21 0.04 -7.19
CA LEU A 69 -3.30 0.99 -6.55
C LEU A 69 -3.11 2.28 -7.35
N GLU A 70 -3.35 2.30 -8.66
CA GLU A 70 -3.30 3.54 -9.47
C GLU A 70 -4.16 4.67 -8.88
N GLU A 71 -5.32 4.34 -8.30
CA GLU A 71 -6.20 5.31 -7.65
C GLU A 71 -5.62 5.94 -6.38
N THR A 72 -4.59 5.32 -5.80
CA THR A 72 -3.85 5.89 -4.66
C THR A 72 -2.78 6.88 -5.10
N GLY A 73 -2.53 7.00 -6.41
CA GLY A 73 -1.42 7.78 -6.96
C GLY A 73 -0.05 7.14 -6.75
N GLN A 74 0.01 5.93 -6.20
CA GLN A 74 1.24 5.23 -5.86
C GLN A 74 1.25 3.80 -6.42
N THR A 75 2.41 3.37 -6.89
CA THR A 75 2.63 1.99 -7.34
C THR A 75 2.77 1.04 -6.16
N PHE A 76 2.64 -0.27 -6.42
CA PHE A 76 2.91 -1.30 -5.43
C PHE A 76 4.28 -1.13 -4.76
N SER A 77 5.33 -0.92 -5.56
CA SER A 77 6.69 -0.77 -5.04
C SER A 77 6.86 0.49 -4.20
N GLN A 78 6.11 1.56 -4.47
CA GLN A 78 6.13 2.77 -3.65
C GLN A 78 5.46 2.55 -2.28
N HIS A 79 4.30 1.87 -2.26
CA HIS A 79 3.64 1.46 -1.01
C HIS A 79 4.54 0.54 -0.18
N LEU A 80 5.12 -0.49 -0.82
CA LEU A 80 6.03 -1.41 -0.16
C LEU A 80 7.26 -0.69 0.39
N LEU A 81 7.90 0.17 -0.41
CA LEU A 81 9.04 0.97 0.04
C LEU A 81 8.69 1.84 1.25
N ALA A 82 7.54 2.50 1.22
CA ALA A 82 7.08 3.32 2.35
C ALA A 82 6.95 2.48 3.63
N ARG A 83 6.30 1.32 3.56
CA ARG A 83 6.14 0.43 4.72
C ARG A 83 7.46 -0.12 5.24
N ARG A 84 8.38 -0.50 4.35
CA ARG A 84 9.72 -0.96 4.73
C ARG A 84 10.51 0.14 5.44
N LEU A 85 10.48 1.37 4.93
CA LEU A 85 11.17 2.50 5.54
C LEU A 85 10.57 2.89 6.90
N ASP A 86 9.25 2.85 7.04
CA ASP A 86 8.57 3.14 8.31
C ASP A 86 8.92 2.07 9.37
N ARG A 87 8.99 0.79 8.97
CA ARG A 87 9.45 -0.29 9.85
C ARG A 87 10.91 -0.10 10.28
N ALA A 88 11.80 0.28 9.36
CA ALA A 88 13.19 0.58 9.69
C ALA A 88 13.31 1.73 10.69
N LEU A 89 12.52 2.80 10.53
CA LEU A 89 12.49 3.91 11.49
C LEU A 89 11.98 3.47 12.87
N TRP A 90 10.97 2.61 12.92
CA TRP A 90 10.48 2.03 14.16
C TRP A 90 11.57 1.21 14.87
N LEU A 91 12.29 0.34 14.16
CA LEU A 91 13.41 -0.43 14.69
C LEU A 91 14.56 0.45 15.20
N LEU A 92 14.87 1.54 14.50
CA LEU A 92 15.91 2.50 14.92
C LEU A 92 15.54 3.24 16.21
N ARG A 93 14.23 3.45 16.47
CA ARG A 93 13.71 4.15 17.65
C ARG A 93 13.52 3.26 18.87
N ASP A 94 13.32 1.96 18.67
CA ASP A 94 13.18 1.01 19.78
C ASP A 94 14.55 0.78 20.47
N GLN A 95 14.71 1.32 21.68
CA GLN A 95 15.95 1.18 22.46
C GLN A 95 16.32 -0.29 22.73
N ARG A 96 15.33 -1.19 22.81
CA ARG A 96 15.57 -2.63 22.98
C ARG A 96 16.31 -3.24 21.78
N GLN A 97 16.17 -2.62 20.61
CA GLN A 97 16.86 -2.98 19.37
C GLN A 97 18.19 -2.24 19.19
N GLY A 98 18.66 -1.52 20.21
CA GLY A 98 19.89 -0.72 20.13
C GLY A 98 21.17 -1.50 19.80
N HIS A 99 21.14 -2.84 19.96
CA HIS A 99 22.21 -3.76 19.63
C HIS A 99 22.30 -4.12 18.14
N LEU A 100 21.21 -3.98 17.37
CA LEU A 100 21.18 -4.33 15.95
C LEU A 100 22.10 -3.41 15.14
N ARG A 101 22.82 -3.95 14.15
CA ARG A 101 23.58 -3.14 13.18
C ARG A 101 22.61 -2.54 12.15
N ILE A 102 23.06 -1.52 11.41
CA ILE A 102 22.21 -0.91 10.37
C ILE A 102 21.87 -1.93 9.27
N GLY A 103 22.79 -2.85 8.96
CA GLY A 103 22.55 -3.96 8.03
C GLY A 103 21.42 -4.88 8.51
N ASP A 104 21.43 -5.26 9.78
CA ASP A 104 20.40 -6.12 10.37
C ASP A 104 19.02 -5.42 10.33
N ILE A 105 18.97 -4.13 10.66
CA ILE A 105 17.74 -3.32 10.55
C ILE A 105 17.22 -3.27 9.10
N ALA A 106 18.12 -3.15 8.12
CA ALA A 106 17.73 -3.16 6.72
C ALA A 106 17.10 -4.51 6.34
N GLY A 107 17.71 -5.62 6.75
CA GLY A 107 17.19 -6.98 6.52
C GLY A 107 15.83 -7.20 7.18
N GLU A 108 15.68 -6.85 8.46
CA GLU A 108 14.43 -6.94 9.24
C GLU A 108 13.31 -6.05 8.70
N ALA A 109 13.69 -4.98 8.00
CA ALA A 109 12.77 -4.11 7.28
C ALA A 109 12.47 -4.59 5.86
N GLY A 110 13.06 -5.70 5.39
CA GLY A 110 12.80 -6.30 4.08
C GLY A 110 13.68 -5.78 2.94
N PHE A 111 14.81 -5.15 3.22
CA PHE A 111 15.76 -4.71 2.19
C PHE A 111 16.85 -5.76 1.94
N ALA A 112 16.99 -6.19 0.68
CA ALA A 112 18.09 -7.04 0.25
C ALA A 112 19.39 -6.27 -0.04
N ASP A 113 19.30 -4.98 -0.42
CA ASP A 113 20.44 -4.12 -0.73
C ASP A 113 20.56 -2.97 0.26
N LEU A 114 21.67 -2.96 1.02
CA LEU A 114 21.97 -1.94 2.01
C LEU A 114 22.18 -0.55 1.39
N SER A 115 22.72 -0.49 0.17
CA SER A 115 22.98 0.78 -0.52
C SER A 115 21.66 1.45 -0.93
N TYR A 116 20.73 0.68 -1.48
CA TYR A 116 19.38 1.12 -1.82
C TYR A 116 18.59 1.53 -0.58
N PHE A 117 18.68 0.76 0.51
CA PHE A 117 18.10 1.15 1.79
C PHE A 117 18.60 2.52 2.25
N ASN A 118 19.91 2.72 2.34
CA ASN A 118 20.50 3.99 2.81
C ASN A 118 20.07 5.19 1.96
N ARG A 119 20.09 5.05 0.63
CA ARG A 119 19.63 6.11 -0.29
C ARG A 119 18.15 6.42 -0.11
N SER A 120 17.31 5.39 -0.01
CA SER A 120 15.86 5.56 0.10
C SER A 120 15.45 6.12 1.46
N PHE A 121 16.10 5.67 2.53
CA PHE A 121 15.89 6.16 3.89
C PHE A 121 16.27 7.64 3.99
N ARG A 122 17.46 8.02 3.51
CA ARG A 122 17.88 9.43 3.49
C ARG A 122 16.94 10.29 2.65
N ARG A 123 16.47 9.79 1.50
CA ARG A 123 15.50 10.50 0.66
C ARG A 123 14.17 10.76 1.39
N ARG A 124 13.68 9.80 2.18
CA ARG A 124 12.40 9.92 2.91
C ARG A 124 12.51 10.74 4.20
N PHE A 125 13.58 10.57 4.96
CA PHE A 125 13.70 11.10 6.33
C PHE A 125 14.77 12.20 6.49
N GLY A 126 15.49 12.55 5.43
CA GLY A 126 16.46 13.65 5.40
C GLY A 126 17.86 13.30 5.90
N ASP A 127 18.04 12.17 6.59
CA ASP A 127 19.33 11.76 7.16
C ASP A 127 19.56 10.25 7.02
N THR A 128 20.80 9.79 7.22
CA THR A 128 21.14 8.36 7.16
C THR A 128 20.63 7.60 8.39
N PRO A 129 20.34 6.29 8.25
CA PRO A 129 19.98 5.43 9.39
C PRO A 129 20.97 5.51 10.56
N SER A 130 22.28 5.51 10.25
CA SER A 130 23.35 5.63 11.25
C SER A 130 23.29 6.94 12.03
N ALA A 131 23.10 8.06 11.33
CA ALA A 131 23.03 9.39 11.94
C ALA A 131 21.76 9.54 12.81
N VAL A 132 20.62 9.04 12.35
CA VAL A 132 19.38 8.99 13.14
C VAL A 132 19.62 8.22 14.44
N ARG A 133 20.27 7.05 14.37
CA ARG A 133 20.56 6.27 15.57
C ARG A 133 21.53 6.95 16.53
N ALA A 134 22.60 7.57 16.01
CA ALA A 134 23.54 8.32 16.84
C ALA A 134 22.82 9.44 17.60
N ARG A 135 21.92 10.17 16.93
CA ARG A 135 21.12 11.22 17.56
C ARG A 135 20.20 10.69 18.67
N LEU A 136 19.55 9.55 18.44
CA LEU A 136 18.68 8.93 19.46
C LEU A 136 19.45 8.48 20.69
N ARG A 137 20.67 7.97 20.52
CA ARG A 137 21.55 7.57 21.64
C ARG A 137 22.04 8.75 22.46
N ASN A 138 22.20 9.93 21.85
CA ASN A 138 22.64 11.14 22.55
C ASN A 138 21.49 11.83 23.33
N LEU A 139 20.25 11.41 23.12
CA LEU A 139 19.05 11.94 23.79
C LEU A 139 18.57 11.05 24.95
N SER A 140 19.21 9.90 25.17
CA SER A 140 18.91 8.92 26.22
C SER A 140 19.87 9.09 27.38
#